data_AF-A0A5C5X2K0-F1
#
_entry.id   AF-A0A5C5X2K0-F1
#
_cell.length_a   1.000
_cell.length_b   1.000
_cell.length_c   1.000
_cell.angle_alpha   90.00
_cell.angle_beta   90.00
_cell.angle_gamma   90.00
#
_symmetry.space_group_name_H-M   'P 1'
#
loop_
_entity.id
_entity.type
_entity.pdbx_description
1 polymer ?
#
loop_
_entity_poly.entity_id
_entity_poly.type
_entity_poly.pdbx_seq_one_letter_code
_entity_poly.pdbx_strand_id
1 'polypeptide(L)'
;MSVLGFYEKAARRGRLENGILTAQRIFQLKTSLGDKENIAVQDFRLPSIGSLHDVYSACWCNSIDWQQQGNSAEWTVTCNYSSERELNEDPTAEPAEITWDGESYTEVVFVDINGDAIVNSAGDYFVDPTPTREKTHLIAKIKKNVSALPTWVLSYRDVVNSGAINIDGLPIGAKLAMIRRPLIGPWQERNDIPFRELTIDVHIHPRGWKLEPMDVGFREKDGSDRIQIKDGNDDEPTTPVPLDGSGNVLANPTPSNVVFLDFEVCDPVDFTILPGISS
;
A
#
# COMPACT_ATOMS: atom_id res chain seq x y z
N MET A 1 -19.84 -5.71 46.42
CA MET A 1 -20.86 -6.75 46.14
C MET A 1 -20.36 -7.60 44.99
N SER A 2 -20.60 -8.91 45.02
CA SER A 2 -19.97 -9.89 44.10
C SER A 2 -21.03 -10.81 43.53
N VAL A 3 -20.87 -11.21 42.26
CA VAL A 3 -21.70 -12.22 41.62
C VAL A 3 -21.57 -13.56 42.35
N LEU A 4 -22.70 -14.10 42.78
CA LEU A 4 -22.88 -15.30 43.60
C LEU A 4 -22.88 -16.60 42.78
N GLY A 5 -23.13 -16.53 41.47
CA GLY A 5 -23.09 -17.68 40.55
C GLY A 5 -22.89 -17.26 39.09
N PHE A 6 -22.14 -18.07 38.33
CA PHE A 6 -21.75 -17.78 36.94
C PHE A 6 -21.71 -19.08 36.13
N TYR A 7 -22.50 -19.17 35.06
CA TYR A 7 -22.58 -20.36 34.21
C TYR A 7 -22.83 -19.97 32.74
N GLU A 8 -22.23 -20.67 31.79
CA GLU A 8 -22.56 -20.51 30.36
C GLU A 8 -23.91 -21.21 30.08
N LYS A 9 -24.93 -20.44 29.67
CA LYS A 9 -26.35 -20.82 29.71
C LYS A 9 -26.84 -21.56 28.47
N ALA A 10 -26.31 -21.22 27.30
CA ALA A 10 -26.82 -21.72 26.01
C ALA A 10 -25.73 -22.37 25.17
N ALA A 11 -26.15 -23.24 24.24
CA ALA A 11 -25.26 -23.77 23.21
C ALA A 11 -24.68 -22.63 22.38
N ARG A 12 -23.38 -22.71 22.12
CA ARG A 12 -22.64 -21.73 21.30
C ARG A 12 -23.29 -21.65 19.92
N ARG A 13 -23.49 -20.42 19.43
CA ARG A 13 -24.05 -20.17 18.10
C ARG A 13 -23.06 -19.34 17.30
N GLY A 14 -22.80 -19.77 16.07
CA GLY A 14 -21.97 -19.04 15.12
C GLY A 14 -22.62 -19.03 13.74
N ARG A 15 -22.32 -18.00 12.95
CA ARG A 15 -22.73 -17.87 11.56
C ARG A 15 -21.54 -17.34 10.77
N LEU A 16 -21.16 -18.08 9.73
CA LEU A 16 -20.23 -17.63 8.71
C LEU A 16 -21.03 -17.26 7.47
N GLU A 17 -21.01 -15.99 7.09
CA GLU A 17 -21.72 -15.49 5.92
C GLU A 17 -20.83 -14.47 5.22
N ASN A 18 -20.64 -14.64 3.90
CA ASN A 18 -19.79 -13.75 3.09
C ASN A 18 -18.37 -13.54 3.65
N GLY A 19 -17.79 -14.56 4.29
CA GLY A 19 -16.45 -14.49 4.89
C GLY A 19 -16.39 -13.82 6.27
N ILE A 20 -17.52 -13.30 6.76
CA ILE A 20 -17.63 -12.72 8.11
C ILE A 20 -18.17 -13.78 9.05
N LEU A 21 -17.37 -14.12 10.05
CA LEU A 21 -17.76 -14.96 11.17
C LEU A 21 -18.34 -14.08 12.28
N THR A 22 -19.58 -14.38 12.67
CA THR A 22 -20.25 -13.84 13.86
C THR A 22 -20.51 -14.98 14.84
N ALA A 23 -20.34 -14.73 16.14
CA ALA A 23 -20.56 -15.73 17.17
C ALA A 23 -21.16 -15.12 18.43
N GLN A 24 -21.84 -15.95 19.23
CA GLN A 24 -22.45 -15.54 20.49
C GLN A 24 -22.12 -16.53 21.61
N ARG A 25 -21.78 -15.98 22.78
CA ARG A 25 -21.71 -16.71 24.04
C ARG A 25 -22.69 -16.09 25.03
N ILE A 26 -23.50 -16.92 25.66
CA ILE A 26 -24.56 -16.47 26.57
C ILE A 26 -24.26 -16.99 27.97
N PHE A 27 -24.17 -16.08 28.92
CA PHE A 27 -23.88 -16.35 30.32
C PHE A 27 -25.11 -16.07 31.19
N GLN A 28 -25.27 -16.84 32.25
CA GLN A 28 -26.21 -16.58 33.33
C GLN A 28 -25.44 -16.20 34.58
N LEU A 29 -25.79 -15.06 35.15
CA LEU A 29 -25.18 -14.54 36.37
C LEU A 29 -26.25 -14.41 37.45
N LYS A 30 -25.87 -14.70 38.68
CA LYS A 30 -26.69 -14.47 39.87
C LYS A 30 -26.00 -13.45 40.77
N THR A 31 -26.70 -12.37 41.07
CA THR A 31 -26.27 -11.29 41.96
C THR A 31 -27.07 -11.32 43.27
N SER A 32 -26.75 -10.45 44.22
CA SER A 32 -27.59 -10.27 45.41
C SER A 32 -28.89 -9.58 45.02
N LEU A 33 -29.97 -9.84 45.77
CA LEU A 33 -31.26 -9.20 45.50
C LEU A 33 -31.13 -7.68 45.65
N GLY A 34 -31.50 -6.94 44.59
CA GLY A 34 -31.43 -5.47 44.56
C GLY A 34 -30.14 -4.91 43.95
N ASP A 35 -29.17 -5.76 43.59
CA ASP A 35 -28.00 -5.36 42.80
C ASP A 35 -28.42 -4.81 41.42
N LYS A 36 -27.62 -3.89 40.90
CA LYS A 36 -27.84 -3.21 39.61
C LYS A 36 -27.01 -3.83 38.51
N GLU A 37 -27.35 -3.49 37.27
CA GLU A 37 -26.76 -4.00 36.04
C GLU A 37 -25.23 -3.84 36.00
N ASN A 38 -24.69 -2.78 36.60
CA ASN A 38 -23.24 -2.57 36.65
C ASN A 38 -22.49 -3.70 37.37
N ILE A 39 -23.10 -4.33 38.38
CA ILE A 39 -22.51 -5.47 39.10
C ILE A 39 -22.50 -6.74 38.23
N ALA A 40 -23.52 -6.92 37.39
CA ALA A 40 -23.63 -8.10 36.52
C ALA A 40 -22.75 -7.97 35.27
N VAL A 41 -22.72 -6.80 34.63
CA VAL A 41 -22.05 -6.58 33.32
C VAL A 41 -20.54 -6.37 33.46
N GLN A 42 -20.06 -5.92 34.63
CA GLN A 42 -18.63 -5.71 34.89
C GLN A 42 -17.96 -6.88 35.63
N ASP A 43 -18.60 -8.06 35.71
CA ASP A 43 -17.98 -9.23 36.31
C ASP A 43 -16.74 -9.65 35.51
N PHE A 44 -15.59 -9.77 36.18
CA PHE A 44 -14.30 -10.06 35.55
C PHE A 44 -14.23 -11.41 34.81
N ARG A 45 -15.19 -12.31 35.03
CA ARG A 45 -15.29 -13.60 34.32
C ARG A 45 -15.99 -13.48 32.98
N LEU A 46 -16.67 -12.36 32.72
CA LEU A 46 -17.18 -12.07 31.39
C LEU A 46 -16.04 -11.71 30.45
N PRO A 47 -16.10 -12.14 29.17
CA PRO A 47 -15.25 -11.61 28.12
C PRO A 47 -15.36 -10.08 28.07
N SER A 48 -14.22 -9.39 28.03
CA SER A 48 -14.20 -7.95 27.81
C SER A 48 -14.40 -7.62 26.33
N ILE A 49 -14.90 -6.43 26.03
CA ILE A 49 -14.85 -5.89 24.65
C ILE A 49 -13.40 -5.95 24.14
N GLY A 50 -13.23 -6.39 22.89
CA GLY A 50 -11.95 -6.65 22.25
C GLY A 50 -11.28 -7.99 22.61
N SER A 51 -11.79 -8.75 23.59
CA SER A 51 -11.23 -10.06 23.92
C SER A 51 -11.51 -11.09 22.81
N LEU A 52 -10.52 -11.94 22.52
CA LEU A 52 -10.66 -12.98 21.52
C LEU A 52 -11.72 -14.00 21.93
N HIS A 53 -12.46 -14.50 20.95
CA HIS A 53 -13.30 -15.66 21.16
C HIS A 53 -12.43 -16.88 21.50
N ASP A 54 -12.86 -17.70 22.45
CA ASP A 54 -12.09 -18.84 22.99
C ASP A 54 -11.77 -19.93 21.94
N VAL A 55 -12.66 -20.14 20.98
CA VAL A 55 -12.47 -21.04 19.82
C VAL A 55 -12.12 -20.32 18.52
N TYR A 56 -12.78 -19.19 18.22
CA TYR A 56 -12.60 -18.47 16.96
C TYR A 56 -11.59 -17.34 17.11
N SER A 57 -10.30 -17.64 16.96
CA SER A 57 -9.21 -16.67 17.15
C SER A 57 -9.26 -15.45 16.22
N ALA A 58 -10.05 -15.50 15.13
CA ALA A 58 -10.26 -14.39 14.22
C ALA A 58 -11.43 -13.47 14.63
N CYS A 59 -12.15 -13.78 15.71
CA CYS A 59 -13.25 -12.96 16.23
C CYS A 59 -12.89 -12.35 17.58
N TRP A 60 -13.35 -11.13 17.81
CA TRP A 60 -13.27 -10.47 19.11
C TRP A 60 -14.67 -10.08 19.59
N CYS A 61 -14.84 -9.97 20.91
CA CYS A 61 -16.08 -9.54 21.52
C CYS A 61 -16.31 -8.06 21.17
N ASN A 62 -17.38 -7.76 20.43
CA ASN A 62 -17.68 -6.40 19.94
C ASN A 62 -18.86 -5.75 20.69
N SER A 63 -19.75 -6.54 21.29
CA SER A 63 -20.79 -6.00 22.16
C SER A 63 -21.22 -6.98 23.24
N ILE A 64 -21.77 -6.44 24.33
CA ILE A 64 -22.31 -7.20 25.46
C ILE A 64 -23.72 -6.68 25.73
N ASP A 65 -24.71 -7.52 25.47
CA ASP A 65 -26.12 -7.25 25.80
C ASP A 65 -26.47 -7.90 27.14
N TRP A 66 -27.39 -7.30 27.91
CA TRP A 66 -27.84 -7.88 29.18
C TRP A 66 -29.34 -7.75 29.38
N GLN A 67 -29.91 -8.73 30.09
CA GLN A 67 -31.32 -8.76 30.46
C GLN A 67 -31.52 -9.32 31.87
N GLN A 68 -32.10 -8.51 32.75
CA GLN A 68 -32.51 -8.96 34.08
C GLN A 68 -33.71 -9.91 33.98
N GLN A 69 -33.68 -11.00 34.73
CA GLN A 69 -34.78 -11.97 34.83
C GLN A 69 -35.78 -11.52 35.89
N GLY A 70 -37.01 -12.03 35.83
CA GLY A 70 -38.14 -11.57 36.67
C GLY A 70 -37.94 -11.71 38.19
N ASN A 71 -36.95 -12.48 38.65
CA ASN A 71 -36.61 -12.62 40.07
C ASN A 71 -35.68 -11.51 40.61
N SER A 72 -35.32 -10.52 39.78
CA SER A 72 -34.48 -9.35 40.14
C SER A 72 -33.08 -9.67 40.66
N ALA A 73 -32.64 -10.93 40.62
CA ALA A 73 -31.33 -11.35 41.08
C ALA A 73 -30.53 -12.06 39.99
N GLU A 74 -31.18 -12.54 38.93
CA GLU A 74 -30.55 -13.25 37.82
C GLU A 74 -30.50 -12.39 36.56
N TRP A 75 -29.42 -12.57 35.81
CA TRP A 75 -29.11 -11.82 34.60
C TRP A 75 -28.72 -12.80 33.50
N THR A 76 -29.21 -12.56 32.29
CA THR A 76 -28.69 -13.18 31.08
C THR A 76 -27.81 -12.16 30.37
N VAL A 77 -26.55 -12.50 30.12
CA VAL A 77 -25.58 -11.63 29.44
C VAL A 77 -25.14 -12.32 28.16
N THR A 78 -25.31 -11.65 27.02
CA THR A 78 -24.93 -12.15 25.70
C THR A 78 -23.72 -11.38 25.22
N CYS A 79 -22.59 -12.07 25.08
CA CYS A 79 -21.40 -11.52 24.45
C CYS A 79 -21.44 -11.85 22.96
N ASN A 80 -21.50 -10.81 22.13
CA ASN A 80 -21.46 -10.93 20.68
C ASN A 80 -20.01 -10.77 20.22
N TYR A 81 -19.66 -11.55 19.20
CA TYR A 81 -18.34 -11.57 18.60
C TYR A 81 -18.48 -11.40 17.10
N SER A 82 -17.55 -10.68 16.50
CA SER A 82 -17.42 -10.57 15.05
C SER A 82 -15.95 -10.61 14.64
N SER A 83 -15.72 -11.06 13.42
CA SER A 83 -14.44 -10.89 12.70
C SER A 83 -14.43 -9.60 11.86
N GLU A 84 -15.53 -8.86 11.87
CA GLU A 84 -15.69 -7.59 11.17
C GLU A 84 -15.05 -6.44 11.98
N ARG A 85 -14.12 -5.70 11.34
CA ARG A 85 -13.43 -4.52 11.90
C ARG A 85 -14.47 -3.50 12.39
N GLU A 86 -14.46 -3.15 13.67
CA GLU A 86 -15.38 -2.12 14.21
C GLU A 86 -15.16 -0.78 13.48
N LEU A 87 -16.26 -0.24 12.96
CA LEU A 87 -16.32 1.12 12.44
C LEU A 87 -16.34 2.10 13.63
N ASN A 88 -15.41 3.05 13.68
CA ASN A 88 -15.34 4.04 14.77
C ASN A 88 -16.59 4.95 14.76
N GLU A 89 -17.04 5.48 15.90
CA GLU A 89 -18.12 6.47 15.89
C GLU A 89 -17.77 7.68 15.01
N ASP A 90 -16.52 8.14 15.08
CA ASP A 90 -15.95 9.11 14.15
C ASP A 90 -15.25 8.39 12.98
N PRO A 91 -15.80 8.45 11.75
CA PRO A 91 -15.18 7.85 10.58
C PRO A 91 -13.77 8.36 10.30
N THR A 92 -13.44 9.59 10.63
CA THR A 92 -12.12 10.15 10.37
C THR A 92 -11.07 9.68 11.37
N ALA A 93 -11.48 9.17 12.54
CA ALA A 93 -10.60 8.60 13.55
C ALA A 93 -10.15 7.16 13.23
N GLU A 94 -10.76 6.49 12.25
CA GLU A 94 -10.35 5.15 11.84
C GLU A 94 -8.92 5.12 11.30
N PRO A 95 -8.09 4.13 11.66
CA PRO A 95 -6.74 4.03 11.10
C PRO A 95 -6.79 3.88 9.57
N ALA A 96 -5.70 4.25 8.90
CA ALA A 96 -5.59 4.00 7.47
C ALA A 96 -5.62 2.48 7.21
N GLU A 97 -6.38 2.07 6.21
CA GLU A 97 -6.38 0.71 5.72
C GLU A 97 -5.32 0.60 4.61
N ILE A 98 -4.42 -0.36 4.75
CA ILE A 98 -3.34 -0.60 3.79
C ILE A 98 -3.54 -1.99 3.22
N THR A 99 -3.58 -2.08 1.89
CA THR A 99 -3.59 -3.36 1.17
C THR A 99 -2.45 -3.36 0.15
N TRP A 100 -1.97 -4.56 -0.18
CA TRP A 100 -0.84 -4.76 -1.08
C TRP A 100 -1.32 -5.41 -2.37
N ASP A 101 -0.90 -4.85 -3.50
CA ASP A 101 -1.26 -5.30 -4.84
C ASP A 101 -0.04 -5.29 -5.76
N GLY A 102 -0.15 -5.88 -6.95
CA GLY A 102 0.88 -5.88 -7.97
C GLY A 102 0.34 -5.41 -9.32
N GLU A 103 1.12 -4.60 -10.04
CA GLU A 103 0.77 -4.19 -11.39
C GLU A 103 1.91 -4.52 -12.36
N SER A 104 1.56 -5.13 -13.49
CA SER A 104 2.49 -5.38 -14.59
C SER A 104 2.79 -4.10 -15.36
N TYR A 105 4.06 -3.89 -15.70
CA TYR A 105 4.55 -2.84 -16.58
C TYR A 105 5.61 -3.40 -17.52
N THR A 106 5.86 -2.67 -18.60
CA THR A 106 6.88 -3.01 -19.57
C THR A 106 8.09 -2.11 -19.34
N GLU A 107 9.28 -2.69 -19.21
CA GLU A 107 10.54 -1.96 -19.21
C GLU A 107 11.40 -2.32 -20.41
N VAL A 108 12.19 -1.35 -20.85
CA VAL A 108 13.23 -1.54 -21.86
C VAL A 108 14.37 -2.35 -21.25
N VAL A 109 14.93 -3.28 -22.02
CA VAL A 109 16.07 -4.11 -21.61
C VAL A 109 17.16 -4.15 -22.65
N PHE A 110 18.39 -3.99 -22.19
CA PHE A 110 19.60 -4.05 -23.01
C PHE A 110 20.51 -5.22 -22.61
N VAL A 111 20.24 -5.86 -21.48
CA VAL A 111 21.03 -6.95 -20.92
C VAL A 111 20.10 -8.08 -20.52
N ASP A 112 20.51 -9.32 -20.80
CA ASP A 112 19.80 -10.53 -20.43
C ASP A 112 20.00 -10.88 -18.93
N ILE A 113 19.49 -12.03 -18.50
CA ILE A 113 19.61 -12.50 -17.12
C ILE A 113 21.03 -13.00 -16.76
N ASN A 114 21.84 -13.36 -17.75
CA ASN A 114 23.21 -13.83 -17.56
C ASN A 114 24.21 -12.66 -17.50
N GLY A 115 23.77 -11.45 -17.83
CA GLY A 115 24.62 -10.26 -17.90
C GLY A 115 25.16 -10.00 -19.31
N ASP A 116 24.71 -10.75 -20.32
CA ASP A 116 25.09 -10.58 -21.72
C ASP A 116 24.17 -9.55 -22.38
N ALA A 117 24.71 -8.67 -23.24
CA ALA A 117 23.83 -7.74 -23.93
C ALA A 117 22.93 -8.45 -24.95
N ILE A 118 21.77 -7.85 -25.14
CA ILE A 118 20.82 -8.24 -26.17
C ILE A 118 21.20 -7.51 -27.47
N VAL A 119 22.04 -8.16 -28.27
CA VAL A 119 22.60 -7.62 -29.53
C VAL A 119 22.34 -8.54 -30.72
N ASN A 120 22.44 -8.00 -31.93
CA ASN A 120 22.39 -8.77 -33.17
C ASN A 120 23.71 -9.55 -33.40
N SER A 121 23.79 -10.31 -34.49
CA SER A 121 24.99 -11.10 -34.82
C SER A 121 26.26 -10.28 -35.13
N ALA A 122 26.11 -8.98 -35.40
CA ALA A 122 27.22 -8.05 -35.61
C ALA A 122 27.67 -7.36 -34.31
N GLY A 123 26.93 -7.55 -33.21
CA GLY A 123 27.21 -6.91 -31.92
C GLY A 123 26.44 -5.62 -31.67
N ASP A 124 25.56 -5.20 -32.58
CA ASP A 124 24.78 -3.96 -32.42
C ASP A 124 23.54 -4.18 -31.55
N TYR A 125 23.20 -3.16 -30.77
CA TYR A 125 21.95 -3.13 -30.01
C TYR A 125 20.74 -3.01 -30.92
N PHE A 126 19.66 -3.71 -30.53
CA PHE A 126 18.33 -3.46 -31.07
C PHE A 126 17.83 -2.12 -30.51
N VAL A 127 18.08 -1.03 -31.23
CA VAL A 127 17.61 0.31 -30.84
C VAL A 127 16.19 0.58 -31.30
N ASP A 128 15.75 0.00 -32.41
CA ASP A 128 14.39 0.15 -32.95
C ASP A 128 13.90 -1.16 -33.63
N PRO A 129 12.88 -1.85 -33.08
CA PRO A 129 12.28 -1.61 -31.77
C PRO A 129 13.24 -2.03 -30.65
N THR A 130 13.28 -1.27 -29.56
CA THR A 130 14.08 -1.65 -28.40
C THR A 130 13.46 -2.86 -27.69
N PRO A 131 14.25 -3.90 -27.33
CA PRO A 131 13.75 -5.04 -26.59
C PRO A 131 13.12 -4.59 -25.27
N THR A 132 12.01 -5.23 -24.92
CA THR A 132 11.30 -4.96 -23.68
C THR A 132 11.00 -6.27 -22.95
N ARG A 133 10.82 -6.19 -21.64
CA ARG A 133 10.27 -7.28 -20.84
C ARG A 133 9.16 -6.79 -19.94
N GLU A 134 8.23 -7.69 -19.65
CA GLU A 134 7.23 -7.47 -18.62
C GLU A 134 7.86 -7.64 -17.23
N LYS A 135 7.51 -6.74 -16.32
CA LYS A 135 7.84 -6.80 -14.91
C LYS A 135 6.63 -6.40 -14.07
N THR A 136 6.70 -6.67 -12.78
CA THR A 136 5.67 -6.26 -11.83
C THR A 136 6.29 -5.35 -10.78
N HIS A 137 5.60 -4.27 -10.42
CA HIS A 137 5.93 -3.47 -9.24
C HIS A 137 4.90 -3.66 -8.13
N LEU A 138 5.34 -3.47 -6.89
CA LEU A 138 4.49 -3.58 -5.71
C LEU A 138 3.72 -2.27 -5.54
N ILE A 139 2.43 -2.36 -5.21
CA ILE A 139 1.58 -1.20 -4.95
C ILE A 139 1.03 -1.31 -3.53
N ALA A 140 1.28 -0.31 -2.70
CA ALA A 140 0.55 -0.13 -1.45
C ALA A 140 -0.67 0.74 -1.72
N LYS A 141 -1.86 0.18 -1.53
CA LYS A 141 -3.14 0.90 -1.65
C LYS A 141 -3.58 1.32 -0.25
N ILE A 142 -3.51 2.61 0.01
CA ILE A 142 -3.86 3.21 1.29
C ILE A 142 -5.23 3.87 1.20
N LYS A 143 -6.14 3.52 2.09
CA LYS A 143 -7.44 4.16 2.25
C LYS A 143 -7.56 4.84 3.60
N LYS A 144 -8.11 6.05 3.61
CA LYS A 144 -8.35 6.82 4.83
C LYS A 144 -9.58 7.69 4.68
N ASN A 145 -10.42 7.71 5.71
CA ASN A 145 -11.53 8.63 5.81
C ASN A 145 -11.04 10.02 6.24
N VAL A 146 -11.45 11.05 5.51
CA VAL A 146 -11.08 12.45 5.74
C VAL A 146 -12.31 13.35 5.80
N SER A 147 -12.26 14.39 6.63
CA SER A 147 -13.36 15.36 6.81
C SER A 147 -13.38 16.47 5.75
N ALA A 148 -12.34 16.57 4.93
CA ALA A 148 -12.23 17.57 3.87
C ALA A 148 -11.22 17.12 2.81
N LEU A 149 -11.25 17.78 1.64
CA LEU A 149 -10.22 17.62 0.61
C LEU A 149 -8.87 18.14 1.15
N PRO A 150 -7.85 17.29 1.35
CA PRO A 150 -6.55 17.77 1.80
C PRO A 150 -5.88 18.61 0.71
N THR A 151 -5.32 19.77 1.07
CA THR A 151 -4.71 20.71 0.11
C THR A 151 -3.51 20.12 -0.62
N TRP A 152 -2.78 19.20 0.03
CA TRP A 152 -1.62 18.52 -0.55
C TRP A 152 -1.98 17.63 -1.75
N VAL A 153 -3.24 17.19 -1.92
CA VAL A 153 -3.63 16.30 -3.04
C VAL A 153 -3.31 16.89 -4.42
N LEU A 154 -3.22 18.22 -4.52
CA LEU A 154 -2.87 18.91 -5.76
C LEU A 154 -1.38 18.77 -6.13
N SER A 155 -0.49 18.65 -5.13
CA SER A 155 0.96 18.60 -5.33
C SER A 155 1.56 17.19 -5.26
N TYR A 156 0.74 16.17 -4.96
CA TYR A 156 1.19 14.78 -4.81
C TYR A 156 0.80 13.92 -6.02
N ARG A 157 0.90 14.50 -7.23
CA ARG A 157 0.69 13.79 -8.49
C ARG A 157 2.01 13.64 -9.21
N ASP A 158 2.33 12.42 -9.61
CA ASP A 158 3.55 12.06 -10.34
C ASP A 158 4.85 12.46 -9.61
N VAL A 159 4.82 12.37 -8.27
CA VAL A 159 5.94 12.70 -7.37
C VAL A 159 6.49 11.46 -6.68
N VAL A 160 7.75 11.53 -6.26
CA VAL A 160 8.44 10.46 -5.53
C VAL A 160 8.73 10.85 -4.08
N ASN A 161 8.94 9.88 -3.20
CA ASN A 161 9.31 10.16 -1.81
C ASN A 161 10.70 10.80 -1.71
N SER A 162 10.81 11.92 -1.01
CA SER A 162 12.07 12.65 -0.81
C SER A 162 13.03 11.99 0.19
N GLY A 163 12.48 11.24 1.16
CA GLY A 163 13.21 10.56 2.23
C GLY A 163 12.79 9.11 2.40
N ALA A 164 13.47 8.38 3.28
CA ALA A 164 13.05 7.03 3.66
C ALA A 164 11.68 7.07 4.34
N ILE A 165 10.85 6.06 4.07
CA ILE A 165 9.53 5.91 4.64
C ILE A 165 9.27 4.46 5.05
N ASN A 166 8.27 4.26 5.89
CA ASN A 166 7.76 2.95 6.28
C ASN A 166 6.25 2.87 6.02
N ILE A 167 5.84 1.83 5.29
CA ILE A 167 4.44 1.53 4.97
C ILE A 167 4.16 0.12 5.47
N ASP A 168 3.25 -0.03 6.45
CA ASP A 168 2.83 -1.33 7.01
C ASP A 168 4.02 -2.23 7.42
N GLY A 169 5.07 -1.63 7.99
CA GLY A 169 6.28 -2.32 8.44
C GLY A 169 7.34 -2.51 7.36
N LEU A 170 7.06 -2.22 6.08
CA LEU A 170 8.02 -2.30 4.98
C LEU A 170 8.83 -0.99 4.88
N PRO A 171 10.16 -1.02 5.14
CA PRO A 171 11.01 0.14 4.90
C PRO A 171 11.25 0.35 3.41
N ILE A 172 11.10 1.58 2.95
CA ILE A 172 11.27 2.00 1.56
C ILE A 172 12.24 3.18 1.53
N GLY A 173 13.32 3.05 0.77
CA GLY A 173 14.32 4.11 0.60
C GLY A 173 13.77 5.32 -0.16
N ALA A 174 14.49 6.45 -0.10
CA ALA A 174 14.17 7.65 -0.86
C ALA A 174 14.11 7.37 -2.37
N LYS A 175 13.19 8.03 -3.08
CA LYS A 175 12.96 7.93 -4.53
C LYS A 175 12.49 6.56 -5.05
N LEU A 176 12.15 5.62 -4.17
CA LEU A 176 11.68 4.28 -4.54
C LEU A 176 10.14 4.18 -4.60
N ALA A 177 9.42 5.10 -3.96
CA ALA A 177 7.96 5.15 -3.95
C ALA A 177 7.45 6.35 -4.77
N MET A 178 6.44 6.13 -5.60
CA MET A 178 5.79 7.17 -6.40
C MET A 178 4.28 7.14 -6.20
N ILE A 179 3.67 8.33 -6.15
CA ILE A 179 2.22 8.49 -6.16
C ILE A 179 1.82 9.05 -7.52
N ARG A 180 0.98 8.31 -8.24
CA ARG A 180 0.43 8.76 -9.53
C ARG A 180 -0.77 9.66 -9.34
N ARG A 181 -1.81 9.12 -8.72
CA ARG A 181 -3.12 9.75 -8.66
C ARG A 181 -3.83 9.46 -7.34
N PRO A 182 -3.72 10.37 -6.35
CA PRO A 182 -4.62 10.32 -5.21
C PRO A 182 -6.07 10.47 -5.69
N LEU A 183 -6.96 9.64 -5.15
CA LEU A 183 -8.38 9.62 -5.49
C LEU A 183 -9.21 9.97 -4.27
N ILE A 184 -10.20 10.83 -4.44
CA ILE A 184 -11.11 11.20 -3.36
C ILE A 184 -12.53 10.90 -3.80
N GLY A 185 -13.22 10.11 -2.98
CA GLY A 185 -14.59 9.69 -3.19
C GLY A 185 -15.63 10.80 -2.95
N PRO A 186 -16.90 10.48 -3.18
CA PRO A 186 -18.01 11.37 -2.83
C PRO A 186 -18.13 11.55 -1.31
N TRP A 187 -18.89 12.57 -0.89
CA TRP A 187 -19.30 12.70 0.51
C TRP A 187 -20.12 11.48 0.95
N GLN A 188 -19.85 11.05 2.17
CA GLN A 188 -20.56 10.03 2.93
C GLN A 188 -20.84 10.59 4.32
N GLU A 189 -21.75 9.97 5.05
CA GLU A 189 -22.10 10.38 6.40
C GLU A 189 -22.26 9.15 7.29
N ARG A 190 -21.73 9.25 8.51
CA ARG A 190 -21.91 8.24 9.55
C ARG A 190 -22.00 8.94 10.89
N ASN A 191 -23.05 8.65 11.67
CA ASN A 191 -23.31 9.29 12.97
C ASN A 191 -23.30 10.83 12.89
N ASP A 192 -23.97 11.40 11.88
CA ASP A 192 -24.00 12.86 11.61
C ASP A 192 -22.63 13.49 11.31
N ILE A 193 -21.57 12.68 11.09
CA ILE A 193 -20.23 13.15 10.74
C ILE A 193 -20.02 12.94 9.23
N PRO A 194 -19.92 14.03 8.43
CA PRO A 194 -19.63 13.93 7.01
C PRO A 194 -18.14 13.61 6.77
N PHE A 195 -17.86 12.67 5.88
CA PHE A 195 -16.51 12.24 5.51
C PHE A 195 -16.42 11.86 4.03
N ARG A 196 -15.19 11.69 3.53
CA ARG A 196 -14.89 11.14 2.20
C ARG A 196 -13.78 10.10 2.33
N GLU A 197 -13.82 9.08 1.47
CA GLU A 197 -12.72 8.12 1.34
C GLU A 197 -11.62 8.73 0.46
N LEU A 198 -10.41 8.84 0.98
CA LEU A 198 -9.19 9.13 0.25
C LEU A 198 -8.46 7.80 -0.03
N THR A 199 -8.11 7.57 -1.28
CA THR A 199 -7.31 6.43 -1.74
C THR A 199 -6.00 6.92 -2.36
N ILE A 200 -4.89 6.35 -1.91
CA ILE A 200 -3.54 6.63 -2.41
C ILE A 200 -2.92 5.31 -2.86
N ASP A 201 -2.54 5.24 -4.13
CA ASP A 201 -1.75 4.14 -4.66
C ASP A 201 -0.28 4.56 -4.68
N VAL A 202 0.53 3.91 -3.84
CA VAL A 202 1.97 4.11 -3.76
C VAL A 202 2.67 3.00 -4.53
N HIS A 203 3.21 3.34 -5.69
CA HIS A 203 3.93 2.40 -6.56
C HIS A 203 5.40 2.32 -6.12
N ILE A 204 5.87 1.12 -5.81
CA ILE A 204 7.22 0.89 -5.28
C ILE A 204 8.07 0.21 -6.33
N HIS A 205 9.12 0.91 -6.76
CA HIS A 205 10.06 0.42 -7.75
C HIS A 205 11.44 0.21 -7.11
N PRO A 206 12.03 -1.00 -7.16
CA PRO A 206 13.27 -1.33 -6.44
C PRO A 206 14.50 -0.59 -6.97
N ARG A 207 14.47 -0.10 -8.21
CA ARG A 207 15.53 0.75 -8.80
C ARG A 207 15.21 2.25 -8.75
N GLY A 208 14.07 2.62 -8.16
CA GLY A 208 13.55 3.98 -8.16
C GLY A 208 12.95 4.40 -9.51
N TRP A 209 12.50 5.65 -9.55
CA TRP A 209 11.77 6.25 -10.68
C TRP A 209 12.66 7.20 -11.47
N LYS A 210 13.75 6.68 -12.01
CA LYS A 210 14.67 7.42 -12.88
C LYS A 210 14.50 6.99 -14.34
N LEU A 211 14.78 7.90 -15.26
CA LEU A 211 14.88 7.60 -16.67
C LEU A 211 16.33 7.25 -16.99
N GLU A 212 16.56 6.05 -17.54
CA GLU A 212 17.88 5.52 -17.85
C GLU A 212 18.03 5.21 -19.36
N PRO A 213 18.02 6.21 -20.28
CA PRO A 213 18.13 5.95 -21.70
C PRO A 213 19.60 5.64 -22.07
N MET A 214 19.78 4.82 -23.09
CA MET A 214 21.11 4.59 -23.69
C MET A 214 21.61 5.88 -24.34
N ASP A 215 22.87 6.23 -24.14
CA ASP A 215 23.50 7.39 -24.75
C ASP A 215 23.77 7.11 -26.23
N VAL A 216 22.83 7.48 -27.09
CA VAL A 216 22.90 7.29 -28.54
C VAL A 216 22.48 8.54 -29.28
N GLY A 217 23.04 8.77 -30.47
CA GLY A 217 22.66 9.88 -31.31
C GLY A 217 23.17 9.81 -32.74
N PHE A 218 22.79 10.80 -33.55
CA PHE A 218 23.27 10.98 -34.93
C PHE A 218 24.40 12.01 -35.05
N ARG A 219 24.77 12.63 -33.92
CA ARG A 219 25.77 13.68 -33.86
C ARG A 219 26.71 13.44 -32.70
N GLU A 220 27.96 13.82 -32.89
CA GLU A 220 28.97 13.88 -31.85
C GLU A 220 29.41 15.33 -31.60
N LYS A 221 30.10 15.56 -30.48
CA LYS A 221 30.69 16.84 -30.15
C LYS A 221 32.08 16.97 -30.77
N ASP A 222 32.31 18.12 -31.41
CA ASP A 222 33.65 18.57 -31.79
C ASP A 222 33.86 19.96 -31.16
N GLY A 223 34.57 20.01 -30.04
CA GLY A 223 34.68 21.21 -29.22
C GLY A 223 33.31 21.68 -28.69
N SER A 224 32.88 22.88 -29.08
CA SER A 224 31.56 23.43 -28.75
C SER A 224 30.46 23.06 -29.75
N ASP A 225 30.85 22.54 -30.91
CA ASP A 225 29.96 22.30 -32.02
C ASP A 225 29.43 20.85 -31.99
N ARG A 226 28.34 20.63 -32.72
CA ARG A 226 27.78 19.29 -32.94
C ARG A 226 27.89 18.96 -34.41
N ILE A 227 28.67 17.93 -34.73
CA ILE A 227 28.89 17.48 -36.10
C ILE A 227 28.12 16.20 -36.37
N GLN A 228 27.73 15.99 -37.63
CA GLN A 228 27.02 14.78 -38.05
C GLN A 228 27.99 13.60 -38.03
N ILE A 229 27.60 12.50 -37.37
CA ILE A 229 28.37 11.25 -37.41
C ILE A 229 28.24 10.69 -38.82
N LYS A 230 29.36 10.18 -39.34
CA LYS A 230 29.41 9.51 -40.64
C LYS A 230 30.04 8.12 -40.51
N ASP A 231 29.60 7.21 -41.36
CA ASP A 231 30.17 5.87 -41.44
C ASP A 231 31.49 5.86 -42.24
N GLY A 232 32.06 4.66 -42.43
CA GLY A 232 33.31 4.51 -43.18
C GLY A 232 33.24 4.91 -44.67
N ASN A 233 32.04 5.16 -45.21
CA ASN A 233 31.80 5.59 -46.58
C ASN A 233 31.42 7.07 -46.70
N ASP A 234 31.52 7.84 -45.61
CA ASP A 234 31.08 9.24 -45.52
C ASP A 234 29.55 9.41 -45.58
N ASP A 235 28.78 8.34 -45.39
CA ASP A 235 27.32 8.34 -45.34
C ASP A 235 26.80 8.56 -43.90
N GLU A 236 25.61 9.14 -43.76
CA GLU A 236 24.96 9.31 -42.45
C GLU A 236 24.42 7.97 -41.94
N PRO A 237 24.59 7.65 -40.64
CA PRO A 237 24.06 6.41 -40.10
C PRO A 237 22.53 6.43 -40.08
N THR A 238 21.92 5.30 -40.44
CA THR A 238 20.46 5.13 -40.47
C THR A 238 19.87 4.82 -39.09
N THR A 239 20.70 4.41 -38.14
CA THR A 239 20.35 4.19 -36.73
C THR A 239 21.24 5.05 -35.82
N PRO A 240 20.75 5.50 -34.65
CA PRO A 240 21.56 6.21 -33.68
C PRO A 240 22.80 5.39 -33.27
N VAL A 241 23.95 6.07 -33.16
CA VAL A 241 25.24 5.46 -32.81
C VAL A 241 25.50 5.65 -31.30
N PRO A 242 26.00 4.62 -30.59
CA PRO A 242 26.41 4.75 -29.19
C PRO A 242 27.46 5.82 -28.96
N LEU A 243 27.29 6.57 -27.87
CA LEU A 243 28.19 7.63 -27.43
C LEU A 243 28.86 7.26 -26.10
N ASP A 244 29.93 7.98 -25.78
CA ASP A 244 30.82 7.71 -24.65
C ASP A 244 30.43 8.42 -23.34
N GLY A 245 29.22 9.02 -23.23
CA GLY A 245 28.81 9.84 -22.09
C GLY A 245 29.37 11.27 -22.09
N SER A 246 30.42 11.53 -22.87
CA SER A 246 30.98 12.87 -23.08
C SER A 246 30.43 13.53 -24.36
N GLY A 247 29.89 12.71 -25.26
CA GLY A 247 29.27 13.11 -26.52
C GLY A 247 30.12 12.81 -27.74
N ASN A 248 31.18 11.99 -27.63
CA ASN A 248 31.92 11.47 -28.77
C ASN A 248 31.37 10.09 -29.17
N VAL A 249 31.60 9.66 -30.41
CA VAL A 249 31.29 8.29 -30.83
C VAL A 249 32.05 7.29 -29.96
N LEU A 250 31.33 6.31 -29.42
CA LEU A 250 31.92 5.23 -28.66
C LEU A 250 32.64 4.26 -29.59
N ALA A 251 33.97 4.17 -29.48
CA ALA A 251 34.76 3.25 -30.29
C ALA A 251 34.55 1.80 -29.84
N ASN A 252 34.24 0.91 -30.79
CA ASN A 252 33.97 -0.52 -30.56
C ASN A 252 32.93 -0.71 -29.43
N PRO A 253 31.67 -0.28 -29.63
CA PRO A 253 30.64 -0.44 -28.62
C PRO A 253 30.47 -1.93 -28.28
N THR A 254 30.54 -2.25 -26.99
CA THR A 254 30.37 -3.57 -26.42
C THR A 254 29.30 -3.51 -25.34
N PRO A 255 28.75 -4.69 -24.96
CA PRO A 255 27.85 -4.83 -23.82
C PRO A 255 28.29 -4.13 -22.53
N SER A 256 29.62 -4.04 -22.34
CA SER A 256 30.25 -3.60 -21.11
C SER A 256 30.72 -2.15 -21.13
N ASN A 257 30.71 -1.46 -22.28
CA ASN A 257 31.18 -0.08 -22.40
C ASN A 257 30.13 0.91 -22.87
N VAL A 258 28.94 0.46 -23.31
CA VAL A 258 27.84 1.37 -23.62
C VAL A 258 27.38 2.13 -22.38
N VAL A 259 27.06 3.40 -22.60
CA VAL A 259 26.72 4.34 -21.52
C VAL A 259 25.21 4.51 -21.44
N PHE A 260 24.68 4.48 -20.22
CA PHE A 260 23.31 4.86 -19.89
C PHE A 260 23.36 6.14 -19.06
N LEU A 261 22.52 7.11 -19.41
CA LEU A 261 22.44 8.37 -18.71
C LEU A 261 21.38 8.27 -17.61
N ASP A 262 21.63 8.88 -16.45
CA ASP A 262 20.66 8.91 -15.35
C ASP A 262 19.97 10.27 -15.30
N PHE A 263 18.63 10.29 -15.44
CA PHE A 263 17.83 11.50 -15.31
C PHE A 263 16.77 11.38 -14.22
N GLU A 264 16.79 12.31 -13.27
CA GLU A 264 15.70 12.51 -12.32
C GLU A 264 14.56 13.25 -13.02
N VAL A 265 13.45 12.54 -13.25
CA VAL A 265 12.29 13.05 -14.00
C VAL A 265 11.06 13.27 -13.13
N CYS A 266 11.14 12.92 -11.84
CA CYS A 266 10.07 13.05 -10.86
C CYS A 266 10.51 13.96 -9.72
N ASP A 267 9.61 14.86 -9.29
CA ASP A 267 9.87 15.75 -8.17
C ASP A 267 9.83 14.99 -6.83
N PRO A 268 10.82 15.17 -5.95
CA PRO A 268 10.83 14.56 -4.62
C PRO A 268 9.98 15.36 -3.62
N VAL A 269 9.09 14.68 -2.90
CA VAL A 269 8.19 15.26 -1.88
C VAL A 269 8.14 14.39 -0.63
N ASP A 270 7.97 15.00 0.55
CA ASP A 270 7.89 14.28 1.83
C ASP A 270 6.60 13.45 1.93
N PHE A 271 6.72 12.13 2.00
CA PHE A 271 5.56 11.24 2.12
C PHE A 271 5.15 10.95 3.57
N THR A 272 5.91 11.39 4.56
CA THR A 272 5.61 11.12 5.98
C THR A 272 4.38 11.87 6.49
N ILE A 273 3.91 12.89 5.75
CA ILE A 273 2.67 13.60 6.07
C ILE A 273 1.41 12.83 5.64
N LEU A 274 1.56 11.76 4.85
CA LEU A 274 0.46 11.01 4.28
C LEU A 274 -0.08 9.99 5.29
N PRO A 275 -1.40 9.71 5.28
CA PRO A 275 -1.97 8.74 6.19
C PRO A 275 -1.36 7.34 5.95
N GLY A 276 -1.11 6.60 7.03
CA GLY A 276 -0.58 5.23 6.93
C GLY A 276 0.91 5.14 6.56
N ILE A 277 1.61 6.26 6.41
CA ILE A 277 3.04 6.32 6.12
C ILE A 277 3.76 6.95 7.32
N SER A 278 4.91 6.39 7.67
CA SER A 278 5.80 6.91 8.72
C SER A 278 7.23 7.04 8.21
N SER A 279 8.11 7.64 9.01
CA SER A 279 9.56 7.75 8.73
C SER A 279 10.30 6.44 8.98
#